data_AF-A0A5B7ABN5-F1
#
_entry.id   AF-A0A5B7ABN5-F1
#
_cell.length_a   1.000
_cell.length_b   1.000
_cell.length_c   1.000
_cell.angle_alpha   90.00
_cell.angle_beta   90.00
_cell.angle_gamma   90.00
#
_symmetry.space_group_name_H-M   'P 1'
#
loop_
_entity.id
_entity.type
_entity.pdbx_description
1 polymer ?
#
loop_
_entity_poly.entity_id
_entity_poly.type
_entity_poly.pdbx_seq_one_letter_code
_entity_poly.pdbx_strand_id
1 'polypeptide(L)'
;GVRCPTGEARITPGFRLPASHVIHTVGPIYDLDSNPEASLRNSYRNSLRIARENNIQYIAYPAISCGIYGYPYDEAATVAISSVREFANDFKEVHFVMFTDDIYNVWLNKANELLQN
;
A
#
# COMPACT_ATOMS: atom_id res chain seq x y z
N GLY A 1 22.82 -1.83 7.92
CA GLY A 1 21.86 -0.79 7.54
C GLY A 1 20.83 -0.61 8.64
N VAL A 2 20.14 0.53 8.68
CA VAL A 2 19.05 0.75 9.64
C VAL A 2 17.81 -0.01 9.17
N ARG A 3 17.22 -0.84 10.04
CA ARG A 3 15.99 -1.58 9.73
C ARG A 3 14.83 -0.61 9.53
N CYS A 4 13.96 -0.87 8.54
CA CYS A 4 12.71 -0.13 8.39
C CYS A 4 11.68 -0.64 9.41
N PRO A 5 11.16 0.20 10.32
CA PRO A 5 10.10 -0.21 11.24
C PRO A 5 8.77 -0.51 10.54
N THR A 6 7.86 -1.21 11.22
CA THR A 6 6.47 -1.38 10.77
C THR A 6 5.79 -0.01 10.56
N GLY A 7 5.07 0.14 9.46
CA GLY A 7 4.41 1.39 9.06
C GLY A 7 5.34 2.42 8.40
N GLU A 8 6.65 2.21 8.43
CA GLU A 8 7.63 3.11 7.82
C GLU A 8 8.01 2.69 6.40
N ALA A 9 8.51 3.64 5.61
CA ALA A 9 8.92 3.40 4.23
C ALA A 9 10.31 3.99 3.91
N ARG A 10 11.01 3.42 2.93
CA ARG A 10 12.33 3.86 2.42
C ARG A 10 12.37 3.70 0.89
N ILE A 11 13.19 4.48 0.20
CA ILE A 11 13.25 4.48 -1.28
C ILE A 11 14.62 4.04 -1.80
N THR A 12 14.61 3.31 -2.91
CA THR A 12 15.80 3.00 -3.72
C THR A 12 15.49 3.25 -5.20
N PRO A 13 16.52 3.36 -6.07
CA PRO A 13 16.32 3.23 -7.51
C PRO A 13 15.68 1.87 -7.86
N GLY A 14 14.99 1.81 -8.99
CA GLY A 14 14.39 0.57 -9.51
C GLY A 14 15.37 -0.39 -10.17
N PHE A 15 16.60 0.05 -10.44
CA PHE A 15 17.66 -0.72 -11.09
C PHE A 15 17.22 -1.31 -12.45
N ARG A 16 17.08 -2.63 -12.55
CA ARG A 16 16.66 -3.32 -13.80
C ARG A 16 15.14 -3.37 -13.98
N LEU A 17 14.37 -2.84 -13.04
CA LEU A 17 12.92 -2.75 -13.17
C LEU A 17 12.54 -1.61 -14.13
N PRO A 18 11.40 -1.71 -14.83
CA PRO A 18 10.88 -0.60 -15.64
C PRO A 18 10.43 0.59 -14.77
N ALA A 19 10.16 0.38 -13.49
CA ALA A 19 9.86 1.45 -12.54
C ALA A 19 11.13 2.23 -12.19
N SER A 20 11.03 3.56 -12.07
CA SER A 20 12.17 4.42 -11.73
C SER A 20 12.70 4.18 -10.31
N HIS A 21 11.79 3.85 -9.38
CA HIS A 21 12.09 3.65 -7.96
C HIS A 21 11.29 2.50 -7.38
N VAL A 22 11.79 1.96 -6.26
CA VAL A 22 11.04 1.07 -5.37
C VAL A 22 10.96 1.72 -4.00
N ILE A 23 9.74 1.88 -3.49
CA ILE A 23 9.49 2.30 -2.12
C ILE A 23 9.20 1.06 -1.30
N HIS A 24 10.15 0.71 -0.44
CA HIS A 24 10.08 -0.42 0.49
C HIS A 24 9.33 0.04 1.73
N THR A 25 8.24 -0.64 2.09
CA THR A 25 7.47 -0.36 3.30
C THR A 25 7.22 -1.66 4.06
N VAL A 26 7.09 -1.59 5.37
CA VAL A 26 6.86 -2.78 6.22
C VAL A 26 5.44 -2.72 6.76
N GLY A 27 4.54 -3.53 6.19
CA GLY A 27 3.21 -3.71 6.75
C GLY A 27 3.24 -4.50 8.07
N PRO A 28 2.16 -4.46 8.87
CA PRO A 28 2.04 -5.21 10.11
C PRO A 28 1.94 -6.72 9.85
N ILE A 29 2.38 -7.52 10.83
CA ILE A 29 1.96 -8.92 10.97
C ILE A 29 0.63 -8.88 11.73
N TYR A 30 -0.45 -9.33 11.12
CA TYR A 30 -1.82 -9.04 11.57
C TYR A 30 -2.06 -9.42 13.04
N ASP A 31 -1.76 -10.66 13.42
CA ASP A 31 -2.02 -11.16 14.79
C ASP A 31 -1.02 -10.68 15.85
N LEU A 32 0.10 -10.05 15.44
CA LEU A 32 1.17 -9.63 16.36
C LEU A 32 1.26 -8.11 16.55
N ASP A 33 0.61 -7.34 15.68
CA ASP A 33 0.56 -5.88 15.81
C ASP A 33 -0.60 -5.50 16.74
N SER A 34 -0.36 -4.60 17.70
CA SER A 34 -1.39 -4.13 18.62
C SER A 34 -2.48 -3.29 17.95
N ASN A 35 -2.19 -2.73 16.77
CA ASN A 35 -3.12 -1.95 15.97
C ASN A 35 -2.76 -2.09 14.47
N PRO A 36 -3.09 -3.25 13.86
CA PRO A 36 -2.69 -3.56 12.49
C PRO A 36 -3.28 -2.56 11.49
N GLU A 37 -4.48 -2.06 11.73
CA GLU A 37 -5.10 -1.04 10.88
C GLU A 37 -4.26 0.24 10.81
N ALA A 38 -3.86 0.79 11.98
CA ALA A 38 -3.05 2.00 12.02
C ALA A 38 -1.67 1.79 11.38
N SER A 39 -1.03 0.64 11.62
CA SER A 39 0.25 0.27 11.02
C SER A 39 0.19 0.11 9.50
N LEU A 40 -0.85 -0.54 8.99
CA LEU A 40 -1.06 -0.70 7.54
C LEU A 40 -1.34 0.66 6.88
N ARG A 41 -2.20 1.48 7.49
CA ARG A 41 -2.46 2.86 7.06
C ARG A 41 -1.19 3.71 7.03
N ASN A 42 -0.32 3.59 8.04
CA ASN A 42 0.98 4.25 8.05
C ASN A 42 1.85 3.82 6.86
N SER A 43 1.82 2.54 6.48
CA SER A 43 2.58 2.01 5.34
C SER A 43 2.20 2.70 4.03
N TYR A 44 0.91 2.93 3.80
CA TYR A 44 0.41 3.70 2.64
C TYR A 44 0.75 5.19 2.76
N ARG A 45 0.46 5.83 3.90
CA ARG A 45 0.74 7.26 4.09
C ARG A 45 2.21 7.60 3.90
N ASN A 46 3.10 6.84 4.53
CA ASN A 46 4.54 7.10 4.48
C ASN A 46 5.14 6.80 3.10
N SER A 47 4.65 5.78 2.39
CA SER A 47 5.10 5.52 1.02
C SER A 47 4.64 6.60 0.04
N LEU A 48 3.38 7.07 0.13
CA LEU A 48 2.89 8.21 -0.66
C LEU A 48 3.64 9.51 -0.33
N ARG A 49 3.97 9.74 0.94
CA ARG A 49 4.80 10.89 1.36
C ARG A 49 6.17 10.87 0.66
N ILE A 50 6.87 9.74 0.71
CA ILE A 50 8.18 9.59 0.07
C ILE A 50 8.09 9.73 -1.44
N ALA A 51 7.06 9.17 -2.07
CA ALA A 51 6.83 9.34 -3.50
C ALA A 51 6.68 10.81 -3.89
N ARG A 52 5.89 11.58 -3.11
CA ARG A 52 5.74 13.04 -3.29
C ARG A 52 7.05 13.79 -3.14
N GLU A 53 7.81 13.49 -2.07
CA GLU A 53 9.13 14.10 -1.82
C GLU A 53 10.14 13.85 -2.95
N ASN A 54 9.93 12.80 -3.75
CA ASN A 54 10.77 12.43 -4.89
C ASN A 54 10.11 12.72 -6.25
N ASN A 55 9.05 13.53 -6.29
CA ASN A 55 8.33 13.92 -7.52
C ASN A 55 7.78 12.74 -8.35
N ILE A 56 7.44 11.62 -7.70
CA ILE A 56 6.84 10.45 -8.36
C ILE A 56 5.32 10.66 -8.45
N GLN A 57 4.76 10.56 -9.66
CA GLN A 57 3.32 10.83 -9.92
C GLN A 57 2.47 9.58 -10.16
N TYR A 58 3.11 8.43 -10.39
CA TYR A 58 2.46 7.14 -10.67
C TYR A 58 3.03 6.11 -9.72
N ILE A 59 2.17 5.35 -9.05
CA ILE A 59 2.59 4.36 -8.04
C ILE A 59 1.72 3.11 -8.12
N ALA A 60 2.33 1.95 -7.91
CA ALA A 60 1.65 0.67 -7.86
C ALA A 60 1.85 0.00 -6.50
N TYR A 61 0.78 -0.52 -5.91
CA TYR A 61 0.77 -1.23 -4.65
C TYR A 61 0.36 -2.69 -4.83
N PRO A 62 1.07 -3.65 -4.19
CA PRO A 62 0.54 -4.99 -3.99
C PRO A 62 -0.46 -5.00 -2.82
N ALA A 63 -1.06 -6.15 -2.53
CA ALA A 63 -1.81 -6.39 -1.29
C ALA A 63 -0.87 -6.48 -0.07
N ILE A 64 -0.46 -5.32 0.46
CA ILE A 64 0.48 -5.24 1.61
C ILE A 64 -0.09 -6.02 2.82
N SER A 65 0.76 -6.83 3.43
CA SER A 65 0.45 -7.71 4.58
C SER A 65 -0.49 -8.90 4.33
N CYS A 66 -1.04 -9.06 3.13
CA CYS A 66 -2.01 -10.11 2.82
C CYS A 66 -1.38 -11.49 2.50
N GLY A 67 -0.05 -11.58 2.43
CA GLY A 67 0.67 -12.85 2.24
C GLY A 67 1.00 -13.52 3.56
N ILE A 68 2.28 -13.78 3.80
CA ILE A 68 2.80 -14.41 5.03
C ILE A 68 2.46 -13.66 6.34
N TYR A 69 2.04 -12.38 6.25
CA TYR A 69 1.65 -11.56 7.39
C TYR A 69 0.16 -11.69 7.77
N GLY A 70 -0.62 -12.43 6.98
CA GLY A 70 -1.94 -12.92 7.36
C GLY A 70 -3.06 -11.87 7.45
N TYR A 71 -2.86 -10.65 6.94
CA TYR A 71 -3.91 -9.62 7.01
C TYR A 71 -5.12 -10.04 6.16
N PRO A 72 -6.35 -10.10 6.73
CA PRO A 72 -7.56 -10.45 5.98
C PRO A 72 -7.78 -9.52 4.79
N TYR A 73 -8.11 -10.09 3.63
CA TYR A 73 -8.17 -9.32 2.37
C TYR A 73 -9.19 -8.18 2.39
N ASP A 74 -10.39 -8.41 2.93
CA ASP A 74 -11.45 -7.39 2.97
C ASP A 74 -11.09 -6.19 3.86
N GLU A 75 -10.52 -6.46 5.03
CA GLU A 75 -10.03 -5.43 5.95
C GLU A 75 -8.83 -4.68 5.35
N ALA A 76 -7.86 -5.40 4.77
CA ALA A 76 -6.70 -4.80 4.14
C ALA A 76 -7.08 -3.91 2.94
N ALA A 77 -8.02 -4.37 2.10
CA ALA A 77 -8.55 -3.59 0.98
C ALA A 77 -9.22 -2.30 1.47
N THR A 78 -10.01 -2.38 2.54
CA THR A 78 -10.65 -1.22 3.16
C THR A 78 -9.62 -0.18 3.60
N VAL A 79 -8.58 -0.60 4.31
CA VAL A 79 -7.49 0.29 4.76
C VAL A 79 -6.70 0.85 3.58
N ALA A 80 -6.37 0.02 2.60
CA ALA A 80 -5.58 0.39 1.43
C ALA A 80 -6.27 1.48 0.61
N ILE A 81 -7.52 1.23 0.20
CA ILE A 81 -8.29 2.14 -0.66
C ILE A 81 -8.59 3.43 0.09
N SER A 82 -9.01 3.35 1.36
CA SER A 82 -9.30 4.54 2.17
C SER A 82 -8.06 5.40 2.39
N SER A 83 -6.90 4.79 2.63
CA SER A 83 -5.63 5.51 2.81
C SER A 83 -5.17 6.18 1.52
N VAL A 84 -5.28 5.49 0.37
CA VAL A 84 -4.96 6.09 -0.93
C VAL A 84 -5.89 7.25 -1.24
N ARG A 85 -7.21 7.08 -1.04
CA ARG A 85 -8.20 8.15 -1.24
C ARG A 85 -7.88 9.39 -0.41
N GLU A 86 -7.38 9.22 0.80
CA GLU A 86 -7.05 10.35 1.67
C GLU A 86 -5.72 11.01 1.34
N PHE A 87 -4.68 10.25 0.99
CA PHE A 87 -3.31 10.74 0.93
C PHE A 87 -2.76 10.93 -0.48
N ALA A 88 -3.46 10.48 -1.53
CA ALA A 88 -2.98 10.46 -2.91
C ALA A 88 -3.57 11.54 -3.83
N ASN A 89 -4.18 12.61 -3.30
CA ASN A 89 -4.84 13.65 -4.10
C ASN A 89 -3.96 14.31 -5.19
N ASP A 90 -2.64 14.33 -5.00
CA ASP A 90 -1.69 14.96 -5.94
C ASP A 90 -1.07 13.96 -6.94
N PHE A 91 -1.45 12.68 -6.88
CA PHE A 91 -0.96 11.63 -7.77
C PHE A 91 -1.84 11.57 -9.02
N LYS A 92 -1.21 11.26 -10.16
CA LYS A 92 -1.95 11.09 -11.42
C LYS A 92 -2.70 9.77 -11.43
N GLU A 93 -2.03 8.70 -11.01
CA GLU A 93 -2.63 7.37 -10.93
C GLU A 93 -2.02 6.57 -9.78
N VAL A 94 -2.87 5.81 -9.10
CA VAL A 94 -2.49 4.79 -8.12
C VAL A 94 -3.07 3.46 -8.56
N HIS A 95 -2.21 2.46 -8.73
CA HIS A 95 -2.59 1.15 -9.22
C HIS A 95 -2.55 0.16 -8.06
N PHE A 96 -3.62 -0.61 -7.87
CA PHE A 96 -3.61 -1.79 -7.01
C PHE A 96 -3.39 -3.01 -7.90
N VAL A 97 -2.22 -3.63 -7.79
CA VAL A 97 -1.80 -4.75 -8.65
C VAL A 97 -1.90 -6.05 -7.86
N MET A 98 -2.97 -6.81 -8.13
CA MET A 98 -3.26 -8.07 -7.43
C MET A 98 -2.73 -9.26 -8.22
N PHE A 99 -2.08 -10.20 -7.52
CA PHE A 99 -1.41 -11.33 -8.17
C PHE A 99 -2.38 -12.43 -8.64
N THR A 100 -3.56 -12.52 -8.04
CA THR A 100 -4.59 -13.52 -8.37
C THR A 100 -5.95 -12.86 -8.53
N ASP A 101 -6.83 -13.51 -9.30
CA ASP A 101 -8.18 -13.03 -9.56
C ASP A 101 -9.02 -12.94 -8.27
N ASP A 102 -8.82 -13.86 -7.33
CA ASP A 102 -9.54 -13.84 -6.05
C ASP A 102 -9.24 -12.57 -5.24
N ILE A 103 -7.97 -12.19 -5.13
CA ILE A 103 -7.56 -10.96 -4.43
C ILE A 103 -8.01 -9.73 -5.23
N TYR A 104 -7.89 -9.78 -6.57
CA TYR A 104 -8.39 -8.72 -7.45
C TYR A 104 -9.88 -8.45 -7.24
N ASN A 105 -10.71 -9.49 -7.19
CA ASN A 105 -12.15 -9.36 -7.00
C ASN A 105 -12.51 -8.74 -5.64
N VAL A 106 -11.77 -9.09 -4.57
CA VAL A 106 -11.95 -8.43 -3.26
C VAL A 106 -11.64 -6.93 -3.35
N TRP A 107 -10.51 -6.56 -3.97
CA TRP A 107 -10.14 -5.15 -4.13
C TRP A 107 -11.14 -4.38 -5.01
N LEU A 108 -11.60 -4.99 -6.10
CA LEU A 108 -12.58 -4.38 -7.01
C LEU A 108 -13.93 -4.16 -6.33
N ASN A 109 -14.45 -5.16 -5.63
CA ASN A 109 -15.70 -5.03 -4.87
C ASN A 109 -15.59 -3.94 -3.82
N LYS A 110 -14.49 -3.92 -3.05
CA LYS A 110 -14.27 -2.90 -2.02
C LYS A 110 -14.13 -1.50 -2.61
N ALA A 111 -13.48 -1.36 -3.77
CA ALA A 111 -13.37 -0.09 -4.47
C ALA A 111 -14.73 0.42 -4.94
N ASN A 112 -15.58 -0.46 -5.48
CA ASN A 112 -16.95 -0.09 -5.86
C ASN A 112 -17.77 0.36 -4.64
N GLU A 113 -17.65 -0.30 -3.50
CA GLU A 113 -18.34 0.09 -2.26
C GLU A 113 -17.88 1.47 -1.75
N LEU A 114 -16.56 1.71 -1.75
CA LEU A 114 -15.99 2.91 -1.12
C LEU A 114 -15.97 4.14 -2.03
N LEU A 115 -15.94 3.98 -3.36
CA LEU A 115 -15.77 5.07 -4.31
C LEU A 115 -17.04 5.47 -5.06
N GLN A 116 -18.12 4.68 -4.99
CA GLN A 116 -19.39 5.02 -5.65
C GLN A 116 -20.31 5.92 -4.80
N ASN A 117 -19.76 6.64 -3.81
CA ASN A 117 -20.47 7.66 -3.02
C ASN A 117 -19.85 9.05 -3.22
#